data_AF-A0A537KY91-F1
#
_entry.id   AF-A0A537KY91-F1
#
_cell.length_a   1.000
_cell.length_b   1.000
_cell.length_c   1.000
_cell.angle_alpha   90.00
_cell.angle_beta   90.00
_cell.angle_gamma   90.00
#
_symmetry.space_group_name_H-M   'P 1'
#
loop_
_entity.id
_entity.type
_entity.pdbx_description
1 polymer ?
#
loop_
_entity_poly.entity_id
_entity_poly.type
_entity_poly.pdbx_seq_one_letter_code
_entity_poly.pdbx_strand_id
1 'polypeptide(L)'
;MRDDALIRAKLTALRNGEIPPEELYGLIHDFGHAMLLEAEPDVVALLDHSDAQIRCIAVRVLTFHWNISRHWDRLIRLLRDDPDDEVKSFTAAGLGFVFQNARDPIVSQALIDKVRDRREHPLVREAAYSALREVWSPGSVDQDISDIRAEIRRSEEWDEELETAGSREEFQSKLWMWRQEKLLRIEWELVERIERAIQQGSSGSENFSTR
;
A
#
# COMPACT_ATOMS: atom_id res chain seq x y z
N MET A 1 -1.09 -16.48 26.99
CA MET A 1 0.01 -17.17 27.71
C MET A 1 0.54 -18.39 26.97
N ARG A 2 -0.28 -19.39 26.61
CA ARG A 2 0.20 -20.54 25.80
C ARG A 2 0.47 -20.15 24.33
N ASP A 3 -0.33 -19.23 23.79
CA ASP A 3 -0.21 -18.77 22.39
C ASP A 3 0.96 -17.78 22.19
N ASP A 4 1.22 -16.90 23.17
CA ASP A 4 2.35 -15.96 23.14
C ASP A 4 3.72 -16.67 23.11
N ALA A 5 3.86 -17.78 23.84
CA ALA A 5 5.10 -18.56 23.85
C ALA A 5 5.32 -19.26 22.50
N LEU A 6 4.24 -19.77 21.90
CA LEU A 6 4.29 -20.43 20.59
C LEU A 6 4.68 -19.44 19.49
N ILE A 7 4.07 -18.25 19.45
CA ILE A 7 4.38 -17.27 18.40
C ILE A 7 5.81 -16.71 18.53
N ARG A 8 6.34 -16.57 19.75
CA ARG A 8 7.75 -16.19 19.96
C ARG A 8 8.71 -17.30 19.55
N ALA A 9 8.37 -18.57 19.78
CA ALA A 9 9.16 -19.69 19.27
C ALA A 9 9.21 -19.69 17.74
N LYS A 10 8.09 -19.37 17.07
CA LYS A 10 8.04 -19.21 15.61
C LYS A 10 8.92 -18.04 15.13
N LEU A 11 9.00 -16.93 15.86
CA LEU A 11 9.92 -15.82 15.57
C LEU A 11 11.39 -16.27 15.68
N THR A 12 11.75 -17.05 16.70
CA THR A 12 13.09 -17.64 16.81
C THR A 12 13.40 -18.56 15.62
N ALA A 13 12.45 -19.42 15.23
CA ALA A 13 12.62 -20.30 14.06
C ALA A 13 12.81 -19.50 12.76
N LEU A 14 12.06 -18.40 12.57
CA LEU A 14 12.26 -17.49 11.42
C LEU A 14 13.68 -16.93 11.38
N ARG A 15 14.17 -16.42 12.51
CA ARG A 15 15.52 -15.85 12.64
C ARG A 15 16.63 -16.86 12.39
N ASN A 16 16.37 -18.14 12.69
CA ASN A 16 17.29 -19.23 12.43
C ASN A 16 17.22 -19.77 10.99
N GLY A 17 16.30 -19.28 10.15
CA GLY A 17 16.07 -19.80 8.80
C GLY A 17 15.45 -21.20 8.78
N GLU A 18 14.71 -21.57 9.84
CA GLU A 18 14.08 -22.88 9.99
C GLU A 18 12.66 -22.92 9.41
N ILE A 19 12.14 -21.77 8.95
CA ILE A 19 10.80 -21.66 8.37
C ILE A 19 10.87 -21.97 6.87
N PRO A 20 10.11 -22.98 6.39
CA PRO A 20 10.00 -23.24 4.96
C PRO A 20 9.43 -22.03 4.20
N PRO A 21 9.91 -21.72 2.98
CA PRO A 21 9.41 -20.57 2.21
C PRO A 21 7.89 -20.55 2.03
N GLU A 22 7.27 -21.71 1.85
CA GLU A 22 5.82 -21.88 1.69
C GLU A 22 5.02 -21.54 2.96
N GLU A 23 5.63 -21.62 4.14
CA GLU A 23 4.99 -21.28 5.41
C GLU A 23 5.17 -19.80 5.77
N LEU A 24 6.10 -19.09 5.10
CA LEU A 24 6.50 -17.74 5.45
C LEU A 24 5.30 -16.77 5.40
N TYR A 25 4.49 -16.82 4.34
CA TYR A 25 3.31 -15.94 4.22
C TYR A 25 2.38 -16.08 5.44
N GLY A 26 2.00 -17.32 5.77
CA GLY A 26 1.10 -17.61 6.88
C GLY A 26 1.69 -17.19 8.22
N LEU A 27 2.99 -17.42 8.41
CA LEU A 27 3.70 -17.02 9.62
C LEU A 27 3.71 -15.49 9.83
N ILE A 28 3.99 -14.72 8.79
CA ILE A 28 4.01 -13.26 8.89
C ILE A 28 2.61 -12.72 9.15
N HIS A 29 1.59 -13.30 8.52
CA HIS A 29 0.20 -12.99 8.83
C HIS A 29 -0.16 -13.29 10.29
N ASP A 30 0.31 -14.42 10.84
CA ASP A 30 0.14 -14.77 12.26
C ASP A 30 0.81 -13.72 13.18
N PHE A 31 2.01 -13.22 12.85
CA PHE A 31 2.66 -12.14 13.60
C PHE A 31 1.81 -10.86 13.62
N GLY A 32 1.21 -10.52 12.48
CA GLY A 32 0.26 -9.43 12.35
C GLY A 32 -0.91 -9.58 13.30
N HIS A 33 -1.61 -10.71 13.25
CA HIS A 33 -2.76 -11.00 14.12
C HIS A 33 -2.41 -11.06 15.61
N ALA A 34 -1.23 -11.57 15.94
CA ALA A 34 -0.76 -11.64 17.32
C ALA A 34 -0.20 -10.31 17.87
N MET A 35 -0.16 -9.25 17.05
CA MET A 35 0.48 -7.97 17.39
C MET A 35 1.92 -8.14 17.91
N LEU A 36 2.69 -9.05 17.29
CA LEU A 36 4.05 -9.37 17.71
C LEU A 36 5.05 -8.32 17.22
N LEU A 37 5.03 -7.14 17.84
CA LEU A 37 5.90 -6.01 17.46
C LEU A 37 7.41 -6.32 17.58
N GLU A 38 7.80 -7.34 18.35
CA GLU A 38 9.19 -7.79 18.40
C GLU A 38 9.70 -8.31 17.04
N ALA A 39 8.80 -8.79 16.17
CA ALA A 39 9.12 -9.27 14.83
C ALA A 39 9.27 -8.15 13.80
N GLU A 40 9.10 -6.89 14.18
CA GLU A 40 9.11 -5.78 13.23
C GLU A 40 10.38 -5.69 12.37
N PRO A 41 11.61 -5.78 12.90
CA PRO A 41 12.80 -5.74 12.05
C PRO A 41 12.81 -6.85 11.00
N ASP A 42 12.30 -8.03 11.37
CA ASP A 42 12.18 -9.19 10.50
C ASP A 42 11.14 -8.95 9.40
N VAL A 43 9.96 -8.39 9.75
CA VAL A 43 8.92 -8.03 8.77
C VAL A 43 9.37 -6.89 7.84
N VAL A 44 10.11 -5.90 8.34
CA VAL A 44 10.67 -4.82 7.52
C VAL A 44 11.67 -5.36 6.50
N ALA A 45 12.49 -6.35 6.88
CA ALA A 45 13.43 -6.99 5.96
C ALA A 45 12.71 -7.70 4.80
N LEU A 46 11.50 -8.21 5.03
CA LEU A 46 10.68 -8.87 4.01
C LEU A 46 10.10 -7.92 2.95
N LEU A 47 10.17 -6.60 3.16
CA LEU A 47 9.87 -5.63 2.11
C LEU A 47 10.82 -5.73 0.90
N ASP A 48 12.01 -6.31 1.08
CA ASP A 48 12.99 -6.53 0.01
C ASP A 48 12.96 -7.99 -0.53
N HIS A 49 11.94 -8.79 -0.17
CA HIS A 49 11.86 -10.21 -0.55
C HIS A 49 11.59 -10.40 -2.06
N SER A 50 12.13 -11.47 -2.66
CA SER A 50 11.98 -11.74 -4.10
C SER A 50 10.54 -12.04 -4.53
N ASP A 51 9.78 -12.69 -3.65
CA ASP A 51 8.35 -13.01 -3.84
C ASP A 51 7.47 -11.79 -3.51
N ALA A 52 6.62 -11.39 -4.47
CA ALA A 52 5.69 -10.27 -4.34
C ALA A 52 4.64 -10.50 -3.23
N GLN A 53 4.16 -11.72 -3.04
CA GLN A 53 3.18 -12.04 -2.00
C GLN A 53 3.76 -11.84 -0.60
N ILE A 54 5.05 -12.14 -0.43
CA ILE A 54 5.78 -11.89 0.82
C ILE A 54 5.97 -10.38 1.07
N ARG A 55 6.22 -9.59 0.03
CA ARG A 55 6.26 -8.13 0.16
C ARG A 55 4.88 -7.56 0.52
N CYS A 56 3.82 -8.02 -0.13
CA CYS A 56 2.44 -7.62 0.17
C CYS A 56 2.05 -7.90 1.63
N ILE A 57 2.31 -9.10 2.15
CA ILE A 57 1.97 -9.42 3.54
C ILE A 57 2.82 -8.63 4.53
N ALA A 58 4.08 -8.34 4.22
CA ALA A 58 4.92 -7.49 5.05
C ALA A 58 4.36 -6.06 5.12
N VAL A 59 3.99 -5.47 3.98
CA VAL A 59 3.30 -4.17 3.94
C VAL A 59 2.03 -4.22 4.79
N ARG A 60 1.18 -5.24 4.58
CA ARG A 60 -0.08 -5.40 5.31
C ARG A 60 0.09 -5.44 6.82
N VAL A 61 1.07 -6.21 7.29
CA VAL A 61 1.35 -6.34 8.71
C VAL A 61 1.84 -5.01 9.29
N LEU A 62 2.78 -4.33 8.61
CA LEU A 62 3.30 -3.04 9.07
C LEU A 62 2.21 -1.97 9.10
N THR A 63 1.37 -1.89 8.07
CA THR A 63 0.40 -0.80 7.93
C THR A 63 -0.94 -1.11 8.60
N PHE A 64 -1.61 -2.19 8.20
CA PHE A 64 -2.99 -2.45 8.62
C PHE A 64 -3.11 -3.20 9.95
N HIS A 65 -2.13 -4.06 10.29
CA HIS A 65 -2.15 -4.73 11.59
C HIS A 65 -1.50 -3.86 12.67
N TRP A 66 -0.31 -3.33 12.42
CA TRP A 66 0.48 -2.65 13.45
C TRP A 66 0.42 -1.12 13.40
N ASN A 67 -0.13 -0.53 12.33
CA ASN A 67 -0.23 0.91 12.13
C ASN A 67 1.12 1.65 12.31
N ILE A 68 2.18 1.10 11.70
CA ILE A 68 3.55 1.61 11.80
C ILE A 68 3.87 2.50 10.60
N SER A 69 4.02 3.80 10.84
CA SER A 69 4.40 4.79 9.82
C SER A 69 5.91 5.09 9.75
N ARG A 70 6.72 4.64 10.73
CA ARG A 70 8.15 5.02 10.82
C ARG A 70 9.04 4.48 9.69
N HIS A 71 8.55 3.52 8.90
CA HIS A 71 9.23 2.94 7.73
C HIS A 71 8.71 3.51 6.41
N TRP A 72 8.20 4.74 6.43
CA TRP A 72 7.60 5.40 5.26
C TRP A 72 8.55 5.50 4.07
N ASP A 73 9.86 5.62 4.30
CA ASP A 73 10.87 5.71 3.23
C ASP A 73 10.99 4.38 2.45
N ARG A 74 10.83 3.25 3.14
CA ARG A 74 10.77 1.91 2.55
C ARG A 74 9.48 1.70 1.78
N LEU A 75 8.34 2.12 2.35
CA LEU A 75 7.05 2.03 1.69
C LEU A 75 6.99 2.94 0.44
N ILE A 76 7.53 4.16 0.48
CA ILE A 76 7.62 5.03 -0.70
C ILE A 76 8.49 4.40 -1.78
N ARG A 77 9.60 3.72 -1.42
CA ARG A 77 10.43 2.99 -2.38
C ARG A 77 9.65 1.87 -3.06
N LEU A 78 8.89 1.07 -2.31
CA LEU A 78 8.02 0.04 -2.89
C LEU A 78 6.97 0.64 -3.83
N LEU A 79 6.27 1.69 -3.39
CA LEU A 79 5.30 2.39 -4.24
C LEU A 79 5.94 2.88 -5.54
N ARG A 80 7.18 3.38 -5.48
CA ARG A 80 7.87 3.97 -6.64
C ARG A 80 8.39 2.91 -7.60
N ASP A 81 9.11 1.94 -7.07
CA ASP A 81 10.11 1.15 -7.81
C ASP A 81 9.79 -0.35 -7.86
N ASP A 82 8.81 -0.85 -7.10
CA ASP A 82 8.47 -2.28 -7.12
C ASP A 82 8.02 -2.71 -8.52
N PRO A 83 8.47 -3.85 -9.05
CA PRO A 83 8.01 -4.32 -10.36
C PRO A 83 6.55 -4.78 -10.38
N ASP A 84 5.98 -5.10 -9.22
CA ASP A 84 4.66 -5.68 -9.08
C ASP A 84 3.60 -4.61 -8.77
N ASP A 85 2.59 -4.50 -9.63
CA ASP A 85 1.55 -3.48 -9.52
C ASP A 85 0.61 -3.72 -8.33
N GLU A 86 0.44 -4.97 -7.90
CA GLU A 86 -0.34 -5.30 -6.70
C GLU A 86 0.40 -4.78 -5.46
N VAL A 87 1.70 -5.07 -5.34
CA VAL A 87 2.56 -4.54 -4.25
C VAL A 87 2.49 -3.02 -4.20
N LYS A 88 2.62 -2.32 -5.33
CA LYS A 88 2.51 -0.85 -5.37
C LYS A 88 1.13 -0.36 -4.90
N SER A 89 0.05 -0.95 -5.41
CA SER A 89 -1.31 -0.52 -5.08
C SER A 89 -1.64 -0.75 -3.59
N PHE A 90 -1.20 -1.89 -3.05
CA PHE A 90 -1.35 -2.23 -1.65
C PHE A 90 -0.51 -1.31 -0.76
N THR A 91 0.69 -0.96 -1.21
CA THR A 91 1.56 0.01 -0.54
C THR A 91 0.96 1.40 -0.52
N ALA A 92 0.34 1.85 -1.62
CA ALA A 92 -0.38 3.11 -1.65
C ALA A 92 -1.50 3.15 -0.60
N ALA A 93 -2.35 2.11 -0.56
CA ALA A 93 -3.41 1.98 0.44
C ALA A 93 -2.85 1.97 1.88
N GLY A 94 -1.77 1.22 2.12
CA GLY A 94 -1.10 1.18 3.41
C GLY A 94 -0.55 2.54 3.86
N LEU A 95 0.02 3.31 2.93
CA LEU A 95 0.46 4.69 3.17
C LEU A 95 -0.71 5.61 3.50
N GLY A 96 -1.83 5.51 2.76
CA GLY A 96 -3.07 6.23 3.04
C GLY A 96 -3.55 6.02 4.47
N PHE A 97 -3.60 4.76 4.89
CA PHE A 97 -4.05 4.35 6.21
C PHE A 97 -3.16 4.88 7.34
N VAL A 98 -1.85 4.64 7.28
CA VAL A 98 -0.93 5.02 8.38
C VAL A 98 -0.64 6.52 8.43
N PHE A 99 -0.92 7.26 7.34
CA PHE A 99 -0.83 8.72 7.27
C PHE A 99 -2.20 9.39 7.18
N GLN A 100 -3.27 8.68 7.55
CA GLN A 100 -4.62 9.24 7.52
C GLN A 100 -4.66 10.54 8.34
N ASN A 101 -5.20 11.61 7.74
CA ASN A 101 -5.23 12.96 8.30
C ASN A 101 -3.88 13.63 8.60
N ALA A 102 -2.74 13.00 8.32
CA ALA A 102 -1.43 13.55 8.65
C ALA A 102 -1.07 14.74 7.75
N ARG A 103 -1.63 14.81 6.53
CA ARG A 103 -1.26 15.78 5.49
C ARG A 103 0.26 15.81 5.24
N ASP A 104 0.92 14.66 5.37
CA ASP A 104 2.36 14.57 5.23
C ASP A 104 2.77 14.92 3.79
N PRO A 105 3.60 15.96 3.57
CA PRO A 105 3.90 16.45 2.24
C PRO A 105 4.73 15.46 1.41
N ILE A 106 5.57 14.63 2.04
CA ILE A 106 6.43 13.66 1.34
C ILE A 106 5.58 12.50 0.84
N VAL A 107 4.75 11.93 1.70
CA VAL A 107 3.82 10.86 1.33
C VAL A 107 2.81 11.35 0.29
N SER A 108 2.26 12.55 0.48
CA SER A 108 1.32 13.15 -0.46
C SER A 108 1.94 13.35 -1.85
N GLN A 109 3.19 13.83 -1.92
CA GLN A 109 3.86 14.00 -3.20
C GLN A 109 4.11 12.65 -3.89
N ALA A 110 4.55 11.62 -3.16
CA ALA A 110 4.75 10.29 -3.73
C ALA A 110 3.46 9.69 -4.30
N LEU A 111 2.31 9.91 -3.64
CA LEU A 111 1.00 9.50 -4.13
C LEU A 111 0.58 10.32 -5.36
N ILE A 112 0.78 11.65 -5.36
CA ILE A 112 0.50 12.52 -6.51
C ILE A 112 1.30 12.09 -7.74
N ASP A 113 2.59 11.78 -7.57
CA ASP A 113 3.46 11.33 -8.65
C ASP A 113 2.86 10.09 -9.35
N LYS A 114 2.33 9.14 -8.56
CA LYS A 114 1.66 7.95 -9.10
C LYS A 114 0.32 8.26 -9.74
N VAL A 115 -0.51 9.10 -9.14
CA VAL A 115 -1.77 9.54 -9.74
C VAL A 115 -1.55 10.19 -11.11
N ARG A 116 -0.49 11.00 -11.26
CA ARG A 116 -0.15 11.73 -12.48
C ARG A 116 0.56 10.88 -13.54
N ASP A 117 1.27 9.83 -13.15
CA ASP A 117 2.02 9.00 -14.10
C ASP A 117 1.06 8.24 -15.04
N ARG A 118 1.02 8.67 -16.31
CA ARG A 118 0.16 8.06 -17.34
C ARG A 118 0.62 6.67 -17.77
N ARG A 119 1.86 6.28 -17.43
CA ARG A 119 2.41 4.95 -17.70
C ARG A 119 2.19 3.97 -16.55
N GLU A 120 1.83 4.48 -15.37
CA GLU A 120 1.58 3.66 -14.20
C GLU A 120 0.28 2.86 -14.36
N HIS A 121 0.26 1.68 -13.74
CA HIS A 121 -0.89 0.79 -13.80
C HIS A 121 -2.15 1.46 -13.22
N PRO A 122 -3.33 1.38 -13.88
CA PRO A 122 -4.52 2.08 -13.41
C PRO A 122 -4.94 1.77 -11.98
N LEU A 123 -4.77 0.52 -11.52
CA LEU A 123 -5.04 0.15 -10.12
C LEU A 123 -4.16 0.92 -9.14
N VAL A 124 -2.87 1.09 -9.45
CA VAL A 124 -1.93 1.84 -8.62
C VAL A 124 -2.31 3.32 -8.60
N ARG A 125 -2.73 3.87 -9.74
CA ARG A 125 -3.19 5.27 -9.84
C ARG A 125 -4.46 5.51 -9.02
N GLU A 126 -5.43 4.59 -9.06
CA GLU A 126 -6.65 4.64 -8.25
C GLU A 126 -6.32 4.50 -6.75
N ALA A 127 -5.53 3.50 -6.37
CA ALA A 127 -5.12 3.30 -4.98
C ALA A 127 -4.36 4.51 -4.42
N ALA A 128 -3.46 5.10 -5.22
CA ALA A 128 -2.74 6.31 -4.85
C ALA A 128 -3.67 7.52 -4.68
N TYR A 129 -4.70 7.64 -5.52
CA TYR A 129 -5.71 8.70 -5.38
C TYR A 129 -6.56 8.50 -4.11
N SER A 130 -7.05 7.29 -3.84
CA SER A 130 -7.79 6.96 -2.62
C SER A 130 -6.96 7.23 -1.37
N ALA A 131 -5.71 6.76 -1.34
CA ALA A 131 -4.77 7.03 -0.26
C ALA A 131 -4.51 8.53 -0.07
N LEU A 132 -4.39 9.30 -1.18
CA LEU A 132 -4.22 10.75 -1.10
C LEU A 132 -5.45 11.42 -0.44
N ARG A 133 -6.66 10.90 -0.70
CA ARG A 133 -7.87 11.36 -0.02
C ARG A 133 -7.82 11.06 1.48
N GLU A 134 -7.40 9.87 1.87
CA GLU A 134 -7.25 9.47 3.29
C GLU A 134 -6.23 10.34 4.04
N VAL A 135 -5.09 10.65 3.41
CA VAL A 135 -4.06 11.52 4.00
C VAL A 135 -4.58 12.95 4.26
N TRP A 136 -5.50 13.44 3.42
CA TRP A 136 -5.99 14.83 3.47
C TRP A 136 -7.40 15.02 4.02
N SER A 137 -8.16 13.94 4.17
CA SER A 137 -9.56 13.97 4.59
C SER A 137 -9.74 13.18 5.90
N PRO A 138 -10.53 13.71 6.84
CA PRO A 138 -10.97 12.94 8.00
C PRO A 138 -11.92 11.84 7.57
N GLY A 139 -11.36 10.66 7.27
CA GLY A 139 -12.13 9.45 7.02
C GLY A 139 -12.73 8.91 8.32
N SER A 140 -14.02 8.54 8.27
CA SER A 140 -14.61 7.65 9.26
C SER A 140 -14.09 6.23 9.00
N VAL A 141 -13.41 5.66 9.99
CA VAL A 141 -12.66 4.38 9.96
C VAL A 141 -13.45 3.17 9.40
N ASP A 142 -14.78 3.20 9.39
CA ASP A 142 -15.63 2.05 9.04
C ASP A 142 -15.80 1.80 7.53
N GLN A 143 -15.59 2.81 6.67
CA GLN A 143 -15.83 2.68 5.22
C GLN A 143 -14.61 2.12 4.47
N ASP A 144 -13.39 2.41 4.94
CA ASP A 144 -12.14 2.27 4.17
C ASP A 144 -11.63 0.81 4.08
N ILE A 145 -11.72 0.02 5.17
CA ILE A 145 -11.24 -1.39 5.16
C ILE A 145 -12.15 -2.31 4.34
N SER A 146 -13.46 -2.03 4.29
CA SER A 146 -14.39 -2.75 3.43
C SER A 146 -14.06 -2.54 1.95
N ASP A 147 -13.71 -1.30 1.59
CA ASP A 147 -13.44 -0.93 0.20
C ASP A 147 -12.10 -1.48 -0.29
N ILE A 148 -11.05 -1.47 0.55
CA ILE A 148 -9.75 -2.10 0.24
C ILE A 148 -9.90 -3.62 0.07
N ARG A 149 -10.61 -4.30 0.99
CA ARG A 149 -10.84 -5.76 0.88
C ARG A 149 -11.72 -6.14 -0.30
N ALA A 150 -12.67 -5.28 -0.65
CA ALA A 150 -13.50 -5.49 -1.81
C ALA A 150 -12.71 -5.26 -3.11
N GLU A 151 -11.73 -4.36 -3.14
CA GLU A 151 -10.89 -4.16 -4.31
C GLU A 151 -9.89 -5.31 -4.51
N ILE A 152 -9.28 -5.82 -3.43
CA ILE A 152 -8.41 -7.01 -3.48
C ILE A 152 -9.21 -8.24 -3.95
N ARG A 153 -10.38 -8.50 -3.35
CA ARG A 153 -11.25 -9.61 -3.77
C ARG A 153 -11.68 -9.49 -5.22
N ARG A 154 -11.99 -8.28 -5.69
CA ARG A 154 -12.32 -8.06 -7.10
C ARG A 154 -11.11 -8.31 -7.98
N SER A 155 -9.90 -7.92 -7.59
CA SER A 155 -8.65 -8.25 -8.32
C SER A 155 -8.51 -9.75 -8.53
N GLU A 156 -8.78 -10.57 -7.51
CA GLU A 156 -8.78 -12.03 -7.60
C GLU A 156 -9.89 -12.56 -8.53
N GLU A 157 -11.10 -11.98 -8.48
CA GLU A 157 -12.20 -12.30 -9.40
C GLU A 157 -11.85 -11.95 -10.87
N TRP A 158 -10.98 -10.96 -11.11
CA TRP A 158 -10.51 -10.60 -12.46
C TRP A 158 -9.49 -11.58 -13.02
N ASP A 159 -8.68 -12.22 -12.17
CA ASP A 159 -7.79 -13.31 -12.56
C ASP A 159 -8.60 -14.55 -13.01
N GLU A 160 -9.78 -14.78 -12.43
CA GLU A 160 -10.73 -15.80 -12.88
C GLU A 160 -11.46 -15.42 -14.19
N GLU A 161 -11.84 -14.15 -14.39
CA GLU A 161 -12.38 -13.68 -15.67
C GLU A 161 -11.32 -13.71 -16.80
N LEU A 162 -10.05 -13.51 -16.47
CA LEU A 162 -8.89 -13.67 -17.34
C LEU A 162 -8.78 -15.09 -17.90
N GLU A 163 -9.03 -16.09 -17.07
CA GLU A 163 -9.00 -17.51 -17.46
C GLU A 163 -10.20 -17.91 -18.33
N THR A 164 -11.31 -17.20 -18.22
CA THR A 164 -12.57 -17.52 -18.93
C THR A 164 -12.84 -16.66 -20.16
N ALA A 165 -12.07 -15.60 -20.40
CA ALA A 165 -12.18 -14.76 -21.59
C ALA A 165 -11.86 -15.56 -22.87
N GLY A 166 -12.81 -15.60 -23.81
CA GLY A 166 -12.70 -16.37 -25.06
C GLY A 166 -11.57 -15.92 -26.00
N SER A 167 -10.99 -14.73 -25.78
CA SER A 167 -9.75 -14.29 -26.42
C SER A 167 -9.03 -13.20 -25.63
N ARG A 168 -7.70 -13.13 -25.80
CA ARG A 168 -6.84 -12.10 -25.20
C ARG A 168 -7.24 -10.67 -25.62
N GLU A 169 -7.79 -10.48 -26.82
CA GLU A 169 -8.20 -9.16 -27.34
C GLU A 169 -9.53 -8.67 -26.75
N GLU A 170 -10.48 -9.57 -26.54
CA GLU A 170 -11.74 -9.25 -25.86
C GLU A 170 -11.49 -8.82 -24.41
N PHE A 171 -10.61 -9.55 -23.72
CA PHE A 171 -10.20 -9.22 -22.37
C PHE A 171 -9.52 -7.84 -22.29
N GLN A 172 -8.53 -7.58 -23.16
CA GLN A 172 -7.84 -6.29 -23.19
C GLN A 172 -8.79 -5.12 -23.49
N SER A 173 -9.84 -5.35 -24.29
CA SER A 173 -10.86 -4.32 -24.59
C SER A 173 -11.76 -4.03 -23.40
N LYS A 174 -12.25 -5.06 -22.70
CA LYS A 174 -13.06 -4.90 -21.46
C LYS A 174 -12.25 -4.21 -20.36
N LEU A 175 -11.03 -4.68 -20.17
CA LEU A 175 -10.07 -4.13 -19.23
C LEU A 175 -9.75 -2.67 -19.57
N TRP A 176 -9.55 -2.32 -20.84
CA TRP A 176 -9.31 -0.93 -21.26
C TRP A 176 -10.51 -0.02 -21.00
N MET A 177 -11.74 -0.46 -21.29
CA MET A 177 -12.95 0.34 -21.03
C MET A 177 -13.17 0.59 -19.54
N TRP A 178 -13.05 -0.45 -18.72
CA TRP A 178 -13.15 -0.33 -17.27
C TRP A 178 -12.04 0.55 -16.69
N ARG A 179 -10.80 0.40 -17.18
CA ARG A 179 -9.65 1.24 -16.79
C ARG A 179 -9.86 2.72 -17.11
N GLN A 180 -10.53 3.05 -18.22
CA GLN A 180 -10.91 4.44 -18.53
C GLN A 180 -11.97 4.96 -17.56
N GLU A 181 -12.98 4.15 -17.24
CA GLU A 181 -14.06 4.54 -16.32
C GLU A 181 -13.57 4.86 -14.90
N LYS A 182 -12.61 4.09 -14.37
CA LYS A 182 -12.04 4.34 -13.02
C LYS A 182 -11.19 5.62 -12.97
N LEU A 183 -10.43 5.91 -14.02
CA LEU A 183 -9.66 7.16 -14.10
C LEU A 183 -10.55 8.42 -14.13
N LEU A 184 -11.82 8.29 -14.54
CA LEU A 184 -12.80 9.38 -14.43
C LEU A 184 -13.17 9.70 -12.97
N ARG A 185 -12.89 8.81 -12.02
CA ARG A 185 -13.18 9.02 -10.59
C ARG A 185 -12.10 9.82 -9.86
N ILE A 186 -10.96 10.09 -10.52
CA ILE A 186 -9.92 10.98 -9.97
C ILE A 186 -10.43 12.41 -10.04
N GLU A 187 -10.67 13.03 -8.88
CA GLU A 187 -11.00 14.45 -8.78
C GLU A 187 -9.71 15.28 -8.93
N TRP A 188 -9.40 15.67 -10.17
CA TRP A 188 -8.17 16.43 -10.46
C TRP A 188 -8.08 17.77 -9.72
N GLU A 189 -9.22 18.41 -9.43
CA GLU A 189 -9.26 19.64 -8.62
C GLU A 189 -8.75 19.41 -7.20
N LEU A 190 -9.05 18.24 -6.59
CA LEU A 190 -8.54 17.87 -5.28
C LEU A 190 -7.02 17.68 -5.34
N VAL A 191 -6.53 16.93 -6.34
CA VAL A 191 -5.10 16.66 -6.55
C VAL A 191 -4.33 17.98 -6.69
N GLU A 192 -4.80 18.88 -7.55
CA GLU A 192 -4.19 20.20 -7.79
C GLU A 192 -4.25 21.13 -6.56
N ARG A 193 -5.32 21.03 -5.77
CA ARG A 193 -5.44 21.80 -4.51
C ARG A 193 -4.41 21.32 -3.49
N ILE A 194 -4.26 20.01 -3.34
CA ILE A 194 -3.29 19.41 -2.41
C ILE A 194 -1.86 19.77 -2.84
N GLU A 195 -1.54 19.60 -4.12
CA GLU A 195 -0.22 19.90 -4.67
C GLU A 195 0.18 21.37 -4.43
N ARG A 196 -0.75 22.31 -4.66
CA ARG A 196 -0.53 23.73 -4.34
C ARG A 196 -0.30 23.96 -2.85
N ALA A 197 -1.04 23.27 -1.98
CA ALA A 197 -0.89 23.41 -0.54
C ALA A 197 0.50 22.93 -0.08
N ILE A 198 1.02 21.83 -0.66
CA ILE A 198 2.38 21.34 -0.39
C ILE A 198 3.42 22.38 -0.82
N GLN A 199 3.30 22.91 -2.05
CA GLN A 199 4.24 23.91 -2.58
C GLN A 199 4.27 25.22 -1.76
N GLN A 200 3.10 25.67 -1.27
CA GLN A 200 2.99 26.85 -0.41
C GLN A 200 3.58 26.61 0.99
N GLY A 201 3.42 25.41 1.54
CA GLY A 201 4.04 25.01 2.81
C GLY A 201 5.57 24.97 2.75
N SER A 202 6.15 24.48 1.65
CA SER A 202 7.60 24.44 1.43
C SER A 202 8.22 25.83 1.25
N SER A 203 7.47 26.81 0.74
CA SER A 203 7.95 28.18 0.50
C SER A 203 8.01 29.04 1.79
N GLY A 204 7.35 28.61 2.86
CA GLY A 204 7.32 29.31 4.15
C GLY A 204 8.48 28.99 5.10
N SER A 205 9.17 27.86 4.90
CA SER A 205 10.29 27.41 5.74
C SER A 205 11.65 28.00 5.39
N GLU A 206 11.79 28.69 4.25
CA GLU A 206 13.08 29.30 3.82
C GLU A 206 13.33 30.72 4.38
N ASN A 207 12.38 31.33 5.11
CA ASN A 207 12.50 32.73 5.57
C ASN A 207 12.87 32.93 7.05
N PHE A 208 13.31 31.89 7.77
CA PHE A 208 13.83 32.01 9.14
C PHE A 208 15.29 31.57 9.27
N SER A 209 16.18 32.22 8.52
CA SER A 209 17.61 32.24 8.88
C SER A 209 18.27 33.52 8.37
N THR A 210 17.92 34.64 8.99
CA THR A 210 18.80 35.80 9.14
C THR A 210 18.15 36.77 10.13
N ARG A 211 18.56 36.67 11.40
CA ARG A 211 18.68 37.79 12.33
C ARG A 211 19.49 37.38 13.55
#